data_AF-A0A7W0SBM2-F1
#
_entry.id   AF-A0A7W0SBM2-F1
#
_cell.length_a   1.000
_cell.length_b   1.000
_cell.length_c   1.000
_cell.angle_alpha   90.00
_cell.angle_beta   90.00
_cell.angle_gamma   90.00
#
_symmetry.space_group_name_H-M   'P 1'
#
loop_
_entity.id
_entity.type
_entity.pdbx_description
1 polymer ?
#
loop_
_entity_poly.entity_id
_entity_poly.type
_entity_poly.pdbx_seq_one_letter_code
_entity_poly.pdbx_strand_id
1 'polypeptide(L)'
;MPPRLSDWLEDEESFIVHALRSRAPQNQGLMRRIELLPPHYAQKRRARRNIGYVALGGVVVLAALVVWWVLLGGKVADAEGELAVVQSRNASLQADIDELQRFAVLSDEVAQKRSALQTVMAGDVDWPSLLTEVAMVVPGEVWLTNMTGSAGTAEGATPVGTETAPVRVAEETPFGRIQFQGSSLSLPGVAKWMIRQQDVDDFSAVWLNSATETPAAEGTSAVPLTTFDSTLELSETAASRRFEEGAGSSELDLSKEKTP
;
A
#
# COMPACT_ATOMS: atom_id res chain seq x y z
N MET A 1 13.89 -56.43 -52.59
CA MET A 1 14.29 -56.42 -54.02
C MET A 1 15.51 -57.31 -54.16
N PRO A 2 15.62 -58.24 -55.13
CA PRO A 2 14.57 -58.94 -55.90
C PRO A 2 14.93 -60.47 -56.05
N PRO A 3 14.63 -61.21 -57.15
CA PRO A 3 13.83 -62.45 -57.11
C PRO A 3 14.55 -63.69 -57.73
N ARG A 4 13.92 -64.87 -57.71
CA ARG A 4 14.15 -66.05 -58.60
C ARG A 4 12.83 -66.85 -58.61
N LEU A 5 12.07 -67.15 -59.68
CA LEU A 5 12.27 -67.41 -61.12
C LEU A 5 13.01 -68.73 -61.41
N SER A 6 12.30 -69.63 -62.11
CA SER A 6 12.54 -71.08 -62.38
C SER A 6 12.15 -71.98 -61.20
N ASP A 7 11.43 -73.09 -61.31
CA ASP A 7 11.10 -74.05 -62.37
C ASP A 7 9.66 -74.52 -62.08
N TRP A 8 8.79 -74.80 -63.05
CA TRP A 8 8.60 -76.08 -63.76
C TRP A 8 7.73 -75.72 -64.99
N LEU A 9 8.23 -75.67 -66.23
CA LEU A 9 8.47 -76.79 -67.16
C LEU A 9 7.34 -77.84 -67.10
N GLU A 10 6.43 -77.87 -68.07
CA GLU A 10 6.55 -78.41 -69.44
C GLU A 10 5.92 -79.81 -69.50
N ASP A 11 4.80 -79.95 -70.22
CA ASP A 11 4.31 -81.15 -70.91
C ASP A 11 2.88 -80.84 -71.42
N GLU A 12 2.44 -81.08 -72.66
CA GLU A 12 2.97 -81.80 -73.81
C GLU A 12 2.43 -81.10 -75.08
N GLU A 13 3.29 -80.94 -76.08
CA GLU A 13 2.88 -80.73 -77.47
C GLU A 13 2.66 -82.06 -78.20
N SER A 14 1.96 -81.97 -79.34
CA SER A 14 1.98 -82.90 -80.49
C SER A 14 0.99 -84.07 -80.37
N PHE A 15 0.25 -84.54 -81.38
CA PHE A 15 0.29 -84.44 -82.84
C PHE A 15 -1.00 -85.22 -83.31
N ILE A 16 -1.84 -84.82 -84.28
CA ILE A 16 -1.83 -85.29 -85.68
C ILE A 16 -3.17 -84.95 -86.39
N VAL A 17 -3.05 -84.16 -87.48
CA VAL A 17 -3.52 -84.40 -88.88
C VAL A 17 -5.02 -84.45 -89.26
N HIS A 18 -5.36 -83.47 -90.11
CA HIS A 18 -6.26 -83.46 -91.29
C HIS A 18 -7.67 -84.05 -91.21
N ALA A 19 -8.65 -83.16 -91.45
CA ALA A 19 -9.55 -83.32 -92.59
C ALA A 19 -10.06 -81.96 -93.09
N LEU A 20 -9.67 -81.61 -94.31
CA LEU A 20 -10.26 -80.55 -95.12
C LEU A 20 -11.77 -80.83 -95.34
N ARG A 21 -12.62 -79.89 -94.93
CA ARG A 21 -13.94 -79.73 -95.57
C ARG A 21 -14.30 -78.26 -95.68
N SER A 22 -14.06 -77.75 -96.89
CA SER A 22 -14.60 -76.51 -97.41
C SER A 22 -16.12 -76.63 -97.61
N ARG A 23 -16.89 -75.68 -97.03
CA ARG A 23 -18.20 -75.29 -97.56
C ARG A 23 -18.54 -73.83 -97.19
N ALA A 24 -18.54 -73.01 -98.25
CA ALA A 24 -19.22 -71.75 -98.55
C ALA A 24 -19.81 -70.83 -97.44
N PRO A 25 -19.75 -69.49 -97.66
CA PRO A 25 -20.19 -68.47 -96.71
C PRO A 25 -21.71 -68.24 -96.78
N GLN A 26 -22.34 -67.99 -95.64
CA GLN A 26 -23.67 -67.37 -95.60
C GLN A 26 -23.62 -66.08 -94.80
N ASN A 27 -23.39 -65.01 -95.54
CA ASN A 27 -23.75 -63.64 -95.21
C ASN A 27 -25.29 -63.54 -95.12
N GLN A 28 -25.85 -63.56 -93.90
CA GLN A 28 -27.21 -63.06 -93.65
C GLN A 28 -27.33 -62.44 -92.26
N GLY A 29 -27.59 -61.13 -92.26
CA GLY A 29 -28.26 -60.46 -91.16
C GLY A 29 -27.38 -59.69 -90.19
N LEU A 30 -26.92 -58.49 -90.59
CA LEU A 30 -26.91 -57.36 -89.66
C LEU A 30 -28.36 -57.11 -89.19
N MET A 31 -28.85 -57.93 -88.26
CA MET A 31 -29.95 -57.52 -87.41
C MET A 31 -29.36 -56.61 -86.34
N ARG A 32 -29.19 -55.35 -86.71
CA ARG A 32 -29.17 -54.25 -85.75
C ARG A 32 -30.44 -54.45 -84.92
N ARG A 33 -30.31 -54.97 -83.70
CA ARG A 33 -31.38 -54.90 -82.71
C ARG A 33 -31.61 -53.42 -82.48
N ILE A 34 -32.54 -52.87 -83.26
CA ILE A 34 -33.08 -51.54 -83.07
C ILE A 34 -33.96 -51.71 -81.84
N GLU A 35 -33.37 -51.35 -80.69
CA GLU A 35 -34.09 -51.15 -79.45
C GLU A 35 -35.16 -50.09 -79.73
N LEU A 36 -36.40 -50.54 -79.99
CA LEU A 36 -37.56 -49.66 -80.15
C LEU A 36 -38.07 -49.12 -78.80
N LEU A 37 -37.21 -49.11 -77.77
CA LEU A 37 -37.49 -48.42 -76.53
C LEU A 37 -37.04 -46.96 -76.69
N PRO A 38 -37.94 -45.97 -76.67
CA PRO A 38 -37.59 -44.57 -76.85
C PRO A 38 -36.49 -44.16 -75.86
N PRO A 39 -35.38 -43.53 -76.31
CA PRO A 39 -34.26 -43.13 -75.44
C PRO A 39 -34.67 -42.12 -74.34
N HIS A 40 -35.90 -41.59 -74.39
CA HIS A 40 -36.49 -40.70 -73.40
C HIS A 40 -36.74 -41.35 -72.03
N TYR A 41 -36.72 -42.69 -71.90
CA TYR A 41 -36.89 -43.37 -70.61
C TYR A 41 -35.56 -43.81 -69.95
N ALA A 42 -34.50 -44.06 -70.73
CA ALA A 42 -33.18 -44.40 -70.19
C ALA A 42 -32.47 -43.18 -69.55
N GLN A 43 -32.71 -41.99 -70.08
CA GLN A 43 -32.17 -40.74 -69.53
C GLN A 43 -32.75 -40.41 -68.15
N LYS A 44 -34.04 -40.71 -67.91
CA LYS A 44 -34.70 -40.46 -66.61
C LYS A 44 -34.11 -41.31 -65.47
N ARG A 45 -33.64 -42.54 -65.73
CA ARG A 45 -32.96 -43.38 -64.70
C ARG A 45 -31.54 -42.89 -64.37
N ARG A 46 -30.77 -42.45 -65.37
CA ARG A 46 -29.42 -41.87 -65.13
C ARG A 46 -29.52 -40.51 -64.44
N ALA A 47 -30.47 -39.67 -64.84
CA ALA A 47 -30.75 -38.40 -64.17
C ALA A 47 -31.17 -38.62 -62.71
N ARG A 48 -32.06 -39.58 -62.40
CA ARG A 48 -32.41 -39.92 -61.01
C ARG A 48 -31.22 -40.39 -60.19
N ARG A 49 -30.31 -41.17 -60.78
CA ARG A 49 -29.09 -41.63 -60.10
C ARG A 49 -28.10 -40.48 -59.85
N ASN A 50 -27.95 -39.57 -60.82
CA ASN A 50 -27.10 -38.39 -60.66
C ASN A 50 -27.70 -37.38 -59.66
N ILE A 51 -29.03 -37.20 -59.65
CA ILE A 51 -29.75 -36.39 -58.65
C ILE A 51 -29.57 -36.97 -57.25
N GLY A 52 -29.58 -38.31 -57.10
CA GLY A 52 -29.29 -38.97 -55.83
C GLY A 52 -27.88 -38.68 -55.31
N TYR A 53 -26.86 -38.71 -56.17
CA TYR A 53 -25.48 -38.36 -55.80
C TYR A 53 -25.31 -36.87 -55.48
N VAL A 54 -25.96 -35.97 -56.21
CA VAL A 54 -25.94 -34.53 -55.93
C VAL A 54 -26.65 -34.21 -54.60
N ALA A 55 -27.80 -34.84 -54.34
CA ALA A 55 -28.51 -34.70 -53.07
C ALA A 55 -27.68 -35.22 -51.89
N LEU A 56 -27.04 -36.39 -52.04
CA LEU A 56 -26.13 -36.93 -51.03
C LEU A 56 -24.93 -36.01 -50.79
N GLY A 57 -24.32 -35.48 -51.85
CA GLY A 57 -23.24 -34.49 -51.76
C GLY A 57 -23.68 -33.22 -51.03
N GLY A 58 -24.89 -32.72 -51.31
CA GLY A 58 -25.47 -31.58 -50.60
C GLY A 58 -25.67 -31.84 -49.10
N VAL A 59 -26.14 -33.03 -48.73
CA VAL A 59 -26.28 -33.42 -47.31
C VAL A 59 -24.92 -33.50 -46.61
N VAL A 60 -23.89 -34.03 -47.27
CA VAL A 60 -22.53 -34.09 -46.71
C VAL A 60 -21.96 -32.69 -46.49
N VAL A 61 -22.13 -31.78 -47.44
CA VAL A 61 -21.69 -30.38 -47.29
C VAL A 61 -22.43 -29.68 -46.16
N LEU A 62 -23.75 -29.87 -46.04
CA LEU A 62 -24.53 -29.32 -44.93
C LEU A 62 -24.07 -29.89 -43.58
N ALA A 63 -23.82 -31.19 -43.49
CA ALA A 63 -23.28 -31.81 -42.27
C ALA A 63 -21.90 -31.25 -41.91
N ALA A 64 -21.01 -31.05 -42.89
CA ALA A 64 -19.71 -30.43 -42.68
C ALA A 64 -19.81 -28.99 -42.16
N LEU A 65 -20.77 -28.20 -42.68
CA LEU A 65 -21.02 -26.83 -42.21
C LEU A 65 -21.55 -26.80 -40.77
N VAL A 66 -22.45 -27.73 -40.40
CA VAL A 66 -22.94 -27.84 -39.02
C VAL A 66 -21.81 -28.21 -38.07
N VAL A 67 -20.99 -29.20 -38.42
CA VAL A 67 -19.81 -29.59 -37.63
C VAL A 67 -18.84 -28.41 -37.47
N TRP A 68 -18.55 -27.69 -38.55
CA TRP A 68 -17.70 -26.49 -38.51
C TRP A 68 -18.26 -25.41 -37.59
N TRP A 69 -19.57 -25.13 -37.68
CA TRP A 69 -20.25 -24.15 -36.83
C TRP A 69 -20.18 -24.52 -35.34
N VAL A 70 -20.41 -25.79 -35.00
CA VAL A 70 -20.29 -26.29 -33.62
C VAL A 70 -18.85 -26.14 -33.09
N LEU A 71 -17.84 -26.48 -33.91
CA LEU A 71 -16.43 -26.30 -33.53
C LEU A 71 -16.07 -24.82 -33.29
N LEU A 72 -16.64 -23.91 -34.08
CA LEU A 72 -16.41 -22.48 -33.94
C LEU A 72 -17.12 -21.92 -32.69
N GLY A 73 -18.34 -22.38 -32.41
CA GLY A 73 -19.08 -22.04 -31.20
C GLY A 73 -18.40 -22.53 -29.93
N GLY A 74 -17.79 -23.73 -29.95
CA GLY A 74 -17.00 -24.26 -28.84
C GLY A 74 -15.81 -23.38 -28.49
N LYS A 75 -15.05 -22.89 -29.49
CA LYS A 75 -13.91 -21.99 -29.27
C LYS A 75 -14.32 -20.65 -28.64
N VAL A 76 -15.49 -20.13 -29.02
CA VAL A 76 -16.03 -18.90 -28.43
C VAL A 76 -16.42 -19.15 -26.98
N ALA A 77 -17.11 -20.26 -26.69
CA ALA A 77 -17.48 -20.62 -25.33
C ALA A 77 -16.26 -20.87 -24.42
N ASP A 78 -15.20 -21.49 -24.94
CA ASP A 78 -13.93 -21.68 -24.22
C ASP A 78 -13.27 -20.33 -23.89
N ALA A 79 -13.22 -19.42 -24.88
CA ALA A 79 -12.65 -18.08 -24.69
C ALA A 79 -13.48 -17.22 -23.72
N GLU A 80 -14.81 -17.29 -23.78
CA GLU A 80 -15.71 -16.64 -22.82
C GLU A 80 -15.54 -17.22 -21.41
N GLY A 81 -15.37 -18.54 -21.30
CA GLY A 81 -15.10 -19.22 -20.03
C GLY A 81 -13.75 -18.83 -19.42
N GLU A 82 -12.69 -18.77 -20.23
CA GLU A 82 -11.37 -18.32 -19.79
C GLU A 82 -11.41 -16.85 -19.34
N LEU A 83 -12.11 -15.99 -20.08
CA LEU A 83 -12.32 -14.59 -19.69
C LEU A 83 -13.06 -14.49 -18.36
N ALA A 84 -14.12 -15.28 -18.14
CA ALA A 84 -14.85 -15.29 -16.88
C ALA A 84 -13.97 -15.75 -15.70
N VAL A 85 -13.13 -16.76 -15.90
CA VAL A 85 -12.16 -17.23 -14.88
C VAL A 85 -11.14 -16.14 -14.58
N VAL A 86 -10.55 -15.50 -15.58
CA VAL A 86 -9.58 -14.41 -15.39
C VAL A 86 -10.23 -13.21 -14.69
N GLN A 87 -11.45 -12.83 -15.08
CA GLN A 87 -12.19 -11.75 -14.43
C GLN A 87 -12.48 -12.06 -12.96
N SER A 88 -12.90 -13.29 -12.63
CA SER A 88 -13.13 -13.68 -11.23
C SER A 88 -11.86 -13.65 -10.38
N ARG A 89 -10.72 -14.09 -10.93
CA ARG A 89 -9.42 -14.02 -10.26
C ARG A 89 -8.95 -12.58 -10.06
N ASN A 90 -9.15 -11.72 -11.06
CA ASN A 90 -8.84 -10.29 -10.91
C ASN A 90 -9.72 -9.63 -9.84
N ALA A 91 -11.01 -9.98 -9.79
CA ALA A 91 -11.92 -9.47 -8.76
C ALA A 91 -11.51 -9.92 -7.35
N SER A 92 -11.10 -11.17 -7.15
CA SER A 92 -10.60 -11.62 -5.85
C SER A 92 -9.29 -10.94 -5.45
N LEU A 93 -8.34 -10.84 -6.39
CA LEU A 93 -7.07 -10.15 -6.13
C LEU A 93 -7.27 -8.67 -5.83
N GLN A 94 -8.21 -8.01 -6.50
CA GLN A 94 -8.55 -6.61 -6.19
C GLN A 94 -9.15 -6.47 -4.79
N ALA A 95 -10.02 -7.40 -4.37
CA ALA A 95 -10.57 -7.39 -3.01
C ALA A 95 -9.47 -7.56 -1.94
N ASP A 96 -8.51 -8.47 -2.19
CA ASP A 96 -7.35 -8.67 -1.30
C ASP A 96 -6.46 -7.41 -1.24
N ILE A 97 -6.22 -6.76 -2.39
CA ILE A 97 -5.49 -5.48 -2.46
C ILE A 97 -6.22 -4.39 -1.68
N ASP A 98 -7.53 -4.24 -1.86
CA ASP A 98 -8.33 -3.23 -1.18
C ASP A 98 -8.32 -3.45 0.34
N GLU A 99 -8.32 -4.71 0.79
CA GLU A 99 -8.18 -5.06 2.22
C GLU A 99 -6.81 -4.65 2.77
N LEU A 100 -5.73 -5.04 2.09
CA LEU A 100 -4.38 -4.68 2.50
C LEU A 100 -4.13 -3.17 2.45
N GLN A 101 -4.69 -2.47 1.46
CA GLN A 101 -4.56 -1.03 1.33
C GLN A 101 -5.24 -0.29 2.49
N ARG A 102 -6.37 -0.78 3.00
CA ARG A 102 -7.01 -0.22 4.22
C ARG A 102 -6.06 -0.28 5.42
N PHE A 103 -5.36 -1.39 5.63
CA PHE A 103 -4.39 -1.52 6.71
C PHE A 103 -3.16 -0.64 6.50
N ALA A 104 -2.67 -0.51 5.26
CA ALA A 104 -1.56 0.38 4.93
C ALA A 104 -1.91 1.85 5.24
N VAL A 105 -3.09 2.31 4.82
CA VAL A 105 -3.57 3.68 5.11
C VAL A 105 -3.70 3.91 6.61
N LEU A 106 -4.28 2.95 7.35
CA LEU A 106 -4.42 3.08 8.80
C LEU A 106 -3.05 3.11 9.50
N SER A 107 -2.10 2.29 9.06
CA SER A 107 -0.74 2.28 9.61
C SER A 107 -0.01 3.60 9.37
N ASP A 108 -0.19 4.21 8.20
CA ASP A 108 0.37 5.52 7.86
C ASP A 108 -0.28 6.63 8.70
N GLU A 109 -1.61 6.60 8.87
CA GLU A 109 -2.32 7.55 9.73
C GLU A 109 -1.85 7.47 11.20
N VAL A 110 -1.66 6.25 11.72
CA VAL A 110 -1.12 6.05 13.08
C VAL A 110 0.32 6.55 13.18
N ALA A 111 1.17 6.29 12.18
CA ALA A 111 2.55 6.76 12.16
C ALA A 111 2.61 8.30 12.12
N GLN A 112 1.79 8.94 11.29
CA GLN A 112 1.69 10.40 11.22
C GLN A 112 1.23 11.00 12.56
N LYS A 113 0.18 10.42 13.17
CA LYS A 113 -0.31 10.85 14.49
C LYS A 113 0.75 10.70 15.58
N ARG A 114 1.48 9.59 15.60
CA ARG A 114 2.58 9.36 16.56
C ARG A 114 3.71 10.37 16.36
N SER A 115 4.12 10.62 15.12
CA SER A 115 5.15 11.62 14.83
C SER A 115 4.71 13.02 15.24
N ALA A 116 3.46 13.41 14.97
CA ALA A 116 2.92 14.69 15.42
C ALA A 116 2.89 14.80 16.95
N LEU A 117 2.45 13.75 17.65
CA LEU A 117 2.47 13.71 19.11
C LEU A 117 3.89 13.79 19.66
N GLN A 118 4.86 13.10 19.05
CA GLN A 118 6.25 13.15 19.46
C GLN A 118 6.82 14.57 19.32
N THR A 119 6.52 15.28 18.23
CA THR A 119 6.95 16.67 18.03
C THR A 119 6.34 17.61 19.06
N VAL A 120 5.05 17.45 19.39
CA VAL A 120 4.37 18.27 20.40
C VAL A 120 4.91 17.98 21.80
N MET A 121 5.08 16.69 22.13
CA MET A 121 5.54 16.24 23.46
C MET A 121 7.03 16.50 23.68
N ALA A 122 7.85 16.55 22.63
CA ALA A 122 9.27 16.91 22.72
C ALA A 122 9.50 18.32 23.28
N GLY A 123 8.48 19.18 23.28
CA GLY A 123 8.51 20.51 23.89
C GLY A 123 7.67 20.65 25.17
N ASP A 124 7.12 19.55 25.70
CA ASP A 124 6.27 19.59 26.89
C ASP A 124 7.12 19.73 28.17
N VAL A 125 6.65 20.52 29.13
CA VAL A 125 7.30 20.76 30.43
C VAL A 125 6.40 20.22 31.54
N ASP A 126 6.97 19.57 32.55
CA ASP A 126 6.21 19.20 33.75
C ASP A 126 6.01 20.44 34.66
N TRP A 127 5.09 21.32 34.24
CA TRP A 127 4.75 22.54 34.99
C TRP A 127 4.40 22.27 36.47
N PRO A 128 3.65 21.22 36.84
CA PRO A 128 3.43 20.87 38.25
C PRO A 128 4.71 20.61 39.05
N SER A 129 5.66 19.83 38.51
CA SER A 129 6.94 19.58 39.18
C SER A 129 7.73 20.88 39.31
N LEU A 130 7.81 21.64 38.22
CA LEU A 130 8.52 22.90 38.17
C LEU A 130 7.96 23.93 39.16
N LEU A 131 6.63 24.05 39.26
CA LEU A 131 5.99 24.94 40.25
C LEU A 131 6.28 24.50 41.69
N THR A 132 6.42 23.20 41.92
CA THR A 132 6.79 22.63 43.23
C THR A 132 8.23 22.98 43.58
N GLU A 133 9.16 22.85 42.63
CA GLU A 133 10.57 23.25 42.80
C GLU A 133 10.69 24.75 43.06
N VAL A 134 10.02 25.58 42.25
CA VAL A 134 9.95 27.03 42.48
C VAL A 134 9.47 27.33 43.91
N ALA A 135 8.40 26.68 44.37
CA ALA A 135 7.88 26.88 45.72
C ALA A 135 8.87 26.48 46.84
N MET A 136 9.72 25.47 46.61
CA MET A 136 10.77 25.06 47.56
C MET A 136 11.95 26.05 47.61
N VAL A 137 12.23 26.70 46.48
CA VAL A 137 13.39 27.59 46.29
C VAL A 137 13.12 28.98 46.85
N VAL A 138 11.86 29.45 46.84
CA VAL A 138 11.47 30.80 47.31
C VAL A 138 11.89 31.02 48.78
N PRO A 139 12.77 32.01 49.06
CA PRO A 139 13.09 32.41 50.43
C PRO A 139 11.88 32.99 51.17
N GLY A 140 11.80 32.82 52.49
CA GLY A 140 10.71 33.39 53.30
C GLY A 140 10.66 34.92 53.36
N GLU A 141 11.63 35.61 52.78
CA GLU A 141 11.72 37.07 52.65
C GLU A 141 11.34 37.59 51.25
N VAL A 142 10.92 36.68 50.36
CA VAL A 142 10.57 36.94 48.95
C VAL A 142 9.16 36.42 48.66
N TRP A 143 8.40 37.17 47.88
CA TRP A 143 7.08 36.76 47.39
C TRP A 143 6.94 37.07 45.90
N LEU A 144 6.40 36.11 45.16
CA LEU A 144 6.17 36.21 43.73
C LEU A 144 4.76 36.76 43.48
N THR A 145 4.66 37.70 42.56
CA THR A 145 3.39 38.30 42.12
C THR A 145 2.97 37.80 40.76
N ASN A 146 3.93 37.53 39.87
CA ASN A 146 3.66 37.01 38.53
C ASN A 146 4.77 36.05 38.09
N MET A 147 4.38 34.99 37.39
CA MET A 147 5.28 34.03 36.76
C MET A 147 4.76 33.76 35.35
N THR A 148 5.59 34.04 34.36
CA THR A 148 5.29 33.80 32.95
C THR A 148 6.34 32.86 32.39
N GLY A 149 5.93 31.77 31.78
CA GLY A 149 6.83 30.78 31.21
C GLY A 149 6.43 30.41 29.78
N SER A 150 7.43 30.13 28.95
CA SER A 150 7.25 29.53 27.63
C SER A 150 8.30 28.44 27.43
N ALA A 151 7.91 27.34 26.79
CA ALA A 151 8.80 26.22 26.51
C ALA A 151 8.38 25.53 25.21
N GLY A 152 9.33 24.86 24.58
CA GLY A 152 9.08 24.06 23.40
C GLY A 152 10.05 24.33 22.25
N THR A 153 10.40 23.25 21.55
CA THR A 153 11.30 23.25 20.37
C THR A 153 10.58 23.55 19.05
N ALA A 154 9.25 23.45 19.03
CA ALA A 154 8.44 23.81 17.87
C ALA A 154 8.24 25.33 17.81
N GLU A 155 8.92 25.98 16.87
CA GLU A 155 8.64 27.35 16.39
C GLU A 155 8.37 28.38 17.50
N GLY A 156 9.41 28.70 18.25
CA GLY A 156 9.44 29.90 19.11
C GLY A 156 8.50 29.79 20.30
N ALA A 157 9.00 29.20 21.38
CA ALA A 157 8.62 29.64 22.72
C ALA A 157 8.57 31.18 22.68
N THR A 158 7.38 31.75 22.77
CA THR A 158 7.21 33.21 22.65
C THR A 158 8.16 33.85 23.65
N PRO A 159 8.97 34.85 23.23
CA PRO A 159 9.92 35.46 24.13
C PRO A 159 9.15 35.99 25.34
N VAL A 160 9.46 35.42 26.50
CA VAL A 160 8.91 35.90 27.76
C VAL A 160 9.73 37.12 28.17
N GLY A 161 9.07 38.26 28.27
CA GLY A 161 9.63 39.50 28.81
C GLY A 161 9.98 40.57 27.78
N THR A 162 10.43 41.71 28.31
CA THR A 162 10.80 42.91 27.53
C THR A 162 12.29 42.83 27.17
N GLU A 163 12.65 41.99 26.21
CA GLU A 163 14.04 41.93 25.73
C GLU A 163 14.43 43.22 25.00
N THR A 164 15.46 43.92 25.48
CA THR A 164 16.18 44.97 24.72
C THR A 164 17.64 44.60 24.46
N ALA A 165 18.11 43.37 24.76
CA ALA A 165 19.49 43.00 24.45
C ALA A 165 19.69 41.49 24.17
N PRO A 166 20.62 41.13 23.27
CA PRO A 166 20.94 39.75 22.92
C PRO A 166 21.96 39.18 23.92
N VAL A 167 21.58 39.03 25.18
CA VAL A 167 22.44 38.35 26.16
C VAL A 167 21.97 36.90 26.25
N ARG A 168 22.55 36.05 25.40
CA ARG A 168 22.51 34.60 25.61
C ARG A 168 23.52 34.28 26.69
N VAL A 169 23.05 33.84 27.86
CA VAL A 169 23.92 33.50 29.00
C VAL A 169 24.41 32.04 28.90
N ALA A 170 23.74 31.20 28.10
CA ALA A 170 24.16 29.84 27.77
C ALA A 170 24.60 29.71 26.30
N GLU A 171 25.59 28.84 26.03
CA GLU A 171 25.99 28.47 24.65
C GLU A 171 24.97 27.53 23.98
N GLU A 172 24.10 26.90 24.78
CA GLU A 172 23.08 25.95 24.33
C GLU A 172 21.74 26.65 24.05
N THR A 173 20.90 26.01 23.23
CA THR A 173 19.57 26.55 22.93
C THR A 173 18.67 26.26 24.12
N PRO A 174 18.08 27.27 24.79
CA PRO A 174 17.27 27.02 25.98
C PRO A 174 16.01 26.24 25.61
N PHE A 175 15.65 25.25 26.43
CA PHE A 175 14.43 24.45 26.25
C PHE A 175 13.16 25.28 26.47
N GLY A 176 13.26 26.25 27.37
CA GLY A 176 12.24 27.22 27.69
C GLY A 176 12.78 28.37 28.51
N ARG A 177 11.91 29.29 28.89
CA ARG A 177 12.25 30.48 29.65
C ARG A 177 11.14 30.81 30.63
N ILE A 178 11.52 31.30 31.82
CA ILE A 178 10.59 31.75 32.84
C ILE A 178 11.01 33.12 33.33
N GLN A 179 10.05 34.05 33.37
CA GLN A 179 10.20 35.36 34.00
C GLN A 179 9.38 35.41 35.27
N PHE A 180 10.01 35.93 36.32
CA PHE A 180 9.44 36.12 37.64
C PHE A 180 9.38 37.61 37.96
N GLN A 181 8.23 38.03 38.47
CA GLN A 181 8.07 39.33 39.12
C GLN A 181 7.67 39.08 40.57
N GLY A 182 8.21 39.89 41.46
CA GLY A 182 7.93 39.76 42.87
C GLY A 182 8.48 40.91 43.68
N SER A 183 8.43 40.74 44.99
CA SER A 183 9.06 41.65 45.92
C SER A 183 9.79 40.93 47.04
N SER A 184 10.75 41.63 47.63
CA SER A 184 11.60 41.15 48.72
C SER A 184 11.74 42.22 49.78
N LEU A 185 11.83 41.82 51.04
CA LEU A 185 12.11 42.74 52.16
C LEU A 185 13.45 43.47 52.04
N SER A 186 14.37 42.96 51.21
CA SER A 186 15.69 43.56 51.00
C SER A 186 16.32 43.13 49.68
N LEU A 187 17.25 43.93 49.17
CA LEU A 187 18.05 43.56 47.99
C LEU A 187 18.87 42.26 48.20
N PRO A 188 19.49 42.01 49.37
CA PRO A 188 20.07 40.69 49.68
C PRO A 188 19.09 39.52 49.58
N GLY A 189 17.81 39.72 49.89
CA GLY A 189 16.77 38.70 49.71
C GLY A 189 16.57 38.33 48.23
N VAL A 190 16.63 39.32 47.33
CA VAL A 190 16.60 39.08 45.86
C VAL A 190 17.84 38.30 45.42
N ALA A 191 19.02 38.66 45.92
CA ALA A 191 20.26 37.94 45.59
C ALA A 191 20.22 36.48 46.06
N LYS A 192 19.68 36.22 47.26
CA LYS A 192 19.50 34.86 47.78
C LYS A 192 18.50 34.05 46.96
N TRP A 193 17.41 34.68 46.51
CA TRP A 193 16.47 34.08 45.55
C TRP A 193 17.17 33.65 44.26
N MET A 194 18.02 34.49 43.68
CA MET A 194 18.79 34.15 42.48
C MET A 194 19.79 33.01 42.71
N ILE A 195 20.51 33.02 43.83
CA ILE A 195 21.47 31.96 44.17
C ILE A 195 20.77 30.61 44.33
N ARG A 196 19.60 30.57 44.97
CA ARG A 196 18.85 29.32 45.13
C ARG A 196 18.28 28.79 43.82
N GLN A 197 17.91 29.66 42.88
CA GLN A 197 17.50 29.22 41.54
C GLN A 197 18.66 28.59 40.78
N GLN A 198 19.88 29.10 40.94
CA GLN A 198 21.08 28.54 40.31
C GLN A 198 21.48 27.15 40.88
N ASP A 199 20.92 26.75 42.02
CA ASP A 199 21.17 25.46 42.66
C ASP A 199 20.22 24.35 42.16
N VAL A 200 19.24 24.69 41.31
CA VAL A 200 18.27 23.74 40.75
C VAL A 200 18.77 23.25 39.40
N ASP A 201 18.87 21.93 39.24
CA ASP A 201 19.38 21.29 38.01
C ASP A 201 18.57 21.65 36.75
N ASP A 202 17.26 21.89 36.91
CA ASP A 202 16.33 22.23 35.82
C ASP A 202 16.46 23.69 35.35
N PHE A 203 17.15 24.54 36.12
CA PHE A 203 17.30 25.95 35.84
C PHE A 203 18.72 26.28 35.40
N SER A 204 18.82 27.09 34.35
CA SER A 204 20.09 27.58 33.82
C SER A 204 19.99 29.08 33.54
N ALA A 205 21.14 29.72 33.35
CA ALA A 205 21.21 31.11 32.90
C ALA A 205 20.25 32.03 33.70
N VAL A 206 20.43 32.16 35.01
CA VAL A 206 19.59 33.05 35.85
C VAL A 206 20.13 34.48 35.78
N TRP A 207 19.30 35.46 35.42
CA TRP A 207 19.65 36.88 35.45
C TRP A 207 18.55 37.78 36.04
N LEU A 208 18.97 38.99 36.42
CA LEU A 208 18.11 40.03 36.98
C LEU A 208 17.86 41.10 35.91
N ASN A 209 16.60 41.39 35.61
CA ASN A 209 16.22 42.47 34.68
C ASN A 209 16.14 43.81 35.41
N SER A 210 15.54 43.84 36.60
CA SER A 210 15.47 45.03 37.44
C SER A 210 15.29 44.69 38.91
N ALA A 211 15.78 45.58 39.79
CA ALA A 211 15.45 45.59 41.21
C ALA A 211 15.35 47.05 41.68
N THR A 212 14.20 47.43 42.23
CA THR A 212 13.91 48.82 42.65
C THR A 212 13.48 48.83 44.11
N GLU A 213 14.21 49.54 44.95
CA GLU A 213 13.82 49.79 46.32
C GLU A 213 12.73 50.88 46.37
N THR A 214 11.59 50.53 46.95
CA THR A 214 10.52 51.45 47.29
C THR A 214 10.67 51.82 48.76
N PRO A 215 11.01 53.08 49.07
CA PRO A 215 11.16 53.52 50.45
C PRO A 215 9.82 53.44 51.19
N ALA A 216 9.88 53.21 52.50
CA ALA A 216 8.71 53.35 53.35
C ALA A 216 8.18 54.78 53.29
N ALA A 217 6.86 54.95 53.19
CA ALA A 217 6.26 56.27 53.23
C ALA A 217 6.58 56.96 54.56
N GLU A 218 7.04 58.21 54.50
CA GLU A 218 7.39 58.99 55.69
C GLU A 218 6.21 59.05 56.66
N GLY A 219 6.47 58.78 57.95
CA GLY A 219 5.45 58.77 59.00
C GLY A 219 4.62 57.49 59.13
N THR A 220 4.92 56.43 58.36
CA THR A 220 4.34 55.09 58.56
C THR A 220 5.35 54.07 59.08
N SER A 221 4.87 53.06 59.81
CA SER A 221 5.65 51.85 60.17
C SER A 221 5.79 50.87 59.00
N ALA A 222 5.72 51.34 57.76
CA ALA A 222 5.86 50.50 56.58
C ALA A 222 7.32 50.03 56.46
N VAL A 223 7.52 48.78 56.05
CA VAL A 223 8.85 48.24 55.77
C VAL A 223 9.19 48.57 54.32
N PRO A 224 10.42 49.07 54.01
CA PRO A 224 10.83 49.28 52.63
C PRO A 224 10.78 47.96 51.86
N LEU A 225 10.39 48.04 50.59
CA LEU A 225 10.21 46.86 49.76
C LEU A 225 11.02 46.97 48.47
N THR A 226 11.74 45.91 48.13
CA THR A 226 12.43 45.82 46.83
C THR A 226 11.53 45.05 45.86
N THR A 227 11.02 45.70 44.82
CA THR A 227 10.37 44.99 43.70
C THR A 227 11.45 44.53 42.72
N PHE A 228 11.27 43.35 42.13
CA PHE A 228 12.22 42.82 41.17
C PHE A 228 11.56 42.14 39.98
N ASP A 229 12.31 42.09 38.89
CA ASP A 229 12.01 41.31 37.69
C ASP A 229 13.26 40.50 37.34
N SER A 230 13.11 39.18 37.21
CA SER A 230 14.19 38.23 36.95
C SER A 230 13.75 37.22 35.90
N THR A 231 14.71 36.67 35.17
CA THR A 231 14.45 35.65 34.15
C THR A 231 15.48 34.55 34.24
N LEU A 232 15.06 33.33 33.94
CA LEU A 232 15.91 32.15 33.82
C LEU A 232 15.55 31.34 32.58
N GLU A 233 16.45 30.45 32.19
CA GLU A 233 16.24 29.49 31.11
C GLU A 233 16.08 28.07 31.67
N LEU A 234 15.26 27.27 31.01
CA LEU A 234 15.05 25.86 31.35
C LEU A 234 16.03 25.01 30.57
N SER A 235 16.65 24.06 31.26
CA SER A 235 17.45 23.00 30.65
C SER A 235 16.54 21.91 30.07
N GLU A 236 17.11 20.97 29.30
CA GLU A 236 16.39 19.82 28.77
C GLU A 236 15.86 18.88 29.87
N THR A 237 16.37 18.95 31.10
CA THR A 237 15.91 18.09 32.21
C THR A 237 14.50 18.47 32.68
N ALA A 238 14.06 19.71 32.43
CA ALA A 238 12.69 20.18 32.67
C ALA A 238 11.65 19.57 31.71
N ALA A 239 12.07 18.82 30.69
CA ALA A 239 11.18 18.19 29.74
C ALA A 239 10.31 17.10 30.39
N SER A 240 9.03 17.11 30.02
CA SER A 240 8.03 16.14 30.42
C SER A 240 8.34 14.77 29.81
N ARG A 241 8.79 13.81 30.63
CA ARG A 241 9.03 12.42 30.19
C ARG A 241 7.74 11.57 30.10
N ARG A 242 6.56 12.20 30.13
CA ARG A 242 5.25 11.52 30.19
C ARG A 242 4.98 10.65 28.97
N PHE A 243 5.50 11.03 27.81
CA PHE A 243 5.32 10.25 26.58
C PHE A 243 6.20 8.99 26.55
N GLU A 244 7.41 9.07 27.11
CA GLU A 244 8.34 7.93 27.18
C GLU A 244 7.79 6.81 28.08
N GLU A 245 7.18 7.18 29.20
CA GLU A 245 6.55 6.23 30.14
C GLU A 245 5.32 5.53 29.51
N GLY A 246 4.51 6.26 28.73
CA GLY A 246 3.35 5.71 28.03
C GLY A 246 3.74 4.74 26.90
N ALA A 247 4.79 5.05 26.13
CA ALA A 247 5.26 4.21 25.03
C ALA A 247 5.82 2.87 25.52
N GLY A 248 6.59 2.86 26.61
CA GLY A 248 7.18 1.64 27.17
C GLY A 248 6.15 0.62 27.68
N SER A 249 5.01 1.10 28.20
CA SER A 249 3.95 0.21 28.69
C SER A 249 3.20 -0.52 27.57
N SER A 250 3.07 0.10 26.40
CA SER A 250 2.32 -0.44 25.26
C SER A 250 3.11 -1.53 24.51
N GLU A 251 4.43 -1.42 24.47
CA GLU A 251 5.30 -2.36 23.75
C GLU A 251 5.50 -3.68 24.51
N LEU A 252 5.45 -3.63 25.85
CA LEU A 252 5.52 -4.82 26.69
C LEU A 252 4.28 -5.72 26.54
N ASP A 253 3.10 -5.15 26.28
CA ASP A 253 1.86 -5.90 26.17
C ASP A 253 1.75 -6.65 24.82
N LEU A 254 2.17 -6.00 23.73
CA LEU A 254 2.17 -6.60 22.39
C LEU A 254 3.17 -7.77 22.24
N SER A 255 4.23 -7.79 23.06
CA SER A 255 5.20 -8.90 23.07
C SER A 255 4.64 -10.20 23.66
N LYS A 256 3.58 -10.12 24.48
CA LYS A 256 2.98 -11.29 25.13
C LYS A 256 1.91 -11.99 24.30
N GLU A 257 1.38 -11.33 23.28
CA GLU A 257 0.33 -11.90 22.42
C GLU A 257 0.90 -12.69 21.24
N LYS A 258 2.21 -12.58 20.97
CA LYS A 258 2.87 -13.24 19.83
C LYS A 258 3.56 -14.55 20.22
N THR A 259 2.79 -15.51 20.71
CA THR A 259 3.21 -16.93 20.76
C THR A 259 2.00 -17.84 20.50
N PRO A 260 1.86 -18.40 19.29
CA PRO A 260 1.26 -19.71 19.11
C PRO A 260 2.25 -20.83 19.45
#